data_AF-A0AAW2U0U5-F1
#
_entry.id   AF-A0AAW2U0U5-F1
#
_cell.length_a   1.000
_cell.length_b   1.000
_cell.length_c   1.000
_cell.angle_alpha   90.00
_cell.angle_beta   90.00
_cell.angle_gamma   90.00
#
_symmetry.space_group_name_H-M   'P 1'
#
loop_
_entity.id
_entity.type
_entity.pdbx_description
1 polymer ?
#
loop_
_entity_poly.entity_id
_entity_poly.type
_entity_poly.pdbx_seq_one_letter_code
_entity_poly.pdbx_strand_id
1 'polypeptide(L)'
;MAGILNLTHTPIFRPVSARRTTNDRVVFVKSSANASETPLTSISAPPNFKAPKPKPFSVRPDKIFDILGASLALLFRLTTSVLVSGYTVTVVPANEIPSDQYALGFAGLKLKETSKLGPRPEKPIEIYEFESCPFCRKVREIVAVLDLDVLYYPCPRNGPNFRPKVSQMGGKQQFPYMVDPNTGVSMYESDDIIKYLVGKYGDGNVPLLLSLGLLTTLTEGFAMIGRMGKGSSYTPSKLPPKPLEIWAYEASPFCKVVREVLVELELPHILHSCARGSPKRQILYQRVGHFQVPYLEDPNTGVQMFESAEIVDYLRATYAL
;
A
#
# COMPACT_ATOMS: atom_id res chain seq x y z
N MET A 1 -49.04 68.45 -40.94
CA MET A 1 -49.65 67.70 -39.82
C MET A 1 -49.39 66.23 -40.09
N ALA A 2 -48.17 65.72 -39.82
CA ALA A 2 -47.76 65.10 -38.55
C ALA A 2 -48.62 63.86 -38.23
N GLY A 3 -48.13 62.64 -38.10
CA GLY A 3 -46.78 62.08 -38.16
C GLY A 3 -46.89 60.54 -38.15
N ILE A 4 -45.83 59.84 -38.57
CA ILE A 4 -45.72 58.39 -38.46
C ILE A 4 -44.38 58.09 -37.77
N LEU A 5 -44.47 57.37 -36.66
CA LEU A 5 -43.37 56.86 -35.85
C LEU A 5 -42.64 55.74 -36.58
N ASN A 6 -41.33 55.89 -36.82
CA ASN A 6 -40.44 54.80 -37.17
C ASN A 6 -39.44 54.58 -36.03
N LEU A 7 -39.51 53.38 -35.45
CA LEU A 7 -38.60 52.87 -34.42
C LEU A 7 -37.31 52.36 -35.10
N THR A 8 -36.17 52.98 -34.79
CA THR A 8 -34.84 52.45 -35.16
C THR A 8 -34.11 51.97 -33.90
N HIS A 9 -33.83 50.67 -33.87
CA HIS A 9 -32.97 50.00 -32.90
C HIS A 9 -31.56 50.62 -32.87
N THR A 10 -31.06 50.94 -31.67
CA THR A 10 -29.64 51.21 -31.40
C THR A 10 -29.04 50.06 -30.58
N PRO A 11 -27.84 49.55 -30.92
CA PRO A 11 -27.18 48.52 -30.13
C PRO A 11 -26.38 49.18 -28.98
N ILE A 12 -26.75 48.86 -27.74
CA ILE A 12 -25.98 49.21 -26.55
C ILE A 12 -25.15 47.99 -26.17
N PHE A 13 -23.87 47.93 -26.56
CA PHE A 13 -22.86 47.13 -25.87
C PHE A 13 -21.47 47.74 -26.11
N ARG A 14 -20.95 48.44 -25.10
CA ARG A 14 -19.52 48.70 -24.91
C ARG A 14 -19.05 47.80 -23.76
N PRO A 15 -17.93 47.06 -23.88
CA PRO A 15 -17.42 46.29 -22.76
C PRO A 15 -16.68 47.22 -21.79
N VAL A 16 -17.14 47.24 -20.53
CA VAL A 16 -16.41 47.86 -19.42
C VAL A 16 -15.33 46.87 -18.97
N SER A 17 -14.07 47.25 -19.17
CA SER A 17 -12.91 46.53 -18.63
C SER A 17 -12.85 46.73 -17.11
N ALA A 18 -13.34 45.75 -16.36
CA ALA A 18 -13.19 45.71 -14.91
C ALA A 18 -11.88 44.99 -14.56
N ARG A 19 -10.84 45.79 -14.28
CA ARG A 19 -9.55 45.34 -13.75
C ARG A 19 -9.75 44.92 -12.29
N ARG A 20 -9.89 43.61 -12.04
CA ARG A 20 -9.92 43.05 -10.68
C ARG A 20 -8.47 42.88 -10.19
N THR A 21 -8.03 43.77 -9.32
CA THR A 21 -6.79 43.62 -8.56
C THR A 21 -7.03 42.60 -7.44
N THR A 22 -6.54 41.37 -7.59
CA THR A 22 -6.44 40.42 -6.48
C THR A 22 -5.19 40.75 -5.68
N ASN A 23 -5.39 41.07 -4.41
CA ASN A 23 -4.35 41.38 -3.46
C ASN A 23 -3.84 40.04 -2.90
N ASP A 24 -2.84 39.43 -3.55
CA ASP A 24 -2.20 38.20 -3.08
C ASP A 24 -1.32 38.49 -1.85
N ARG A 25 -1.96 38.51 -0.68
CA ARG A 25 -1.24 38.39 0.59
C ARG A 25 -0.89 36.92 0.81
N VAL A 26 0.29 36.53 0.35
CA VAL A 26 0.94 35.27 0.73
C VAL A 26 1.27 35.34 2.22
N VAL A 27 0.51 34.63 3.05
CA VAL A 27 0.81 34.46 4.48
C VAL A 27 1.77 33.29 4.64
N PHE A 28 3.04 33.59 4.88
CA PHE A 28 4.01 32.58 5.31
C PHE A 28 3.74 32.21 6.77
N VAL A 29 3.08 31.08 7.00
CA VAL A 29 2.99 30.49 8.35
C VAL A 29 4.27 29.71 8.60
N LYS A 30 5.19 30.30 9.37
CA LYS A 30 6.33 29.57 9.95
C LYS A 30 5.78 28.60 11.01
N SER A 31 5.70 27.31 10.67
CA SER A 31 5.48 26.25 11.65
C SER A 31 6.69 26.16 12.57
N SER A 32 6.56 26.67 13.79
CA SER A 32 7.51 26.39 14.87
C SER A 32 6.94 25.22 15.66
N ALA A 33 7.36 24.00 15.32
CA ALA A 33 7.04 22.82 16.10
C ALA A 33 7.97 22.77 17.30
N ASN A 34 7.50 23.18 18.48
CA ASN A 34 8.08 22.71 19.73
C ASN A 34 7.71 21.24 19.88
N ALA A 35 8.61 20.35 19.47
CA ALA A 35 8.51 18.94 19.79
C ALA A 35 8.82 18.75 21.27
N SER A 36 7.80 18.49 22.08
CA SER A 36 7.99 17.91 23.40
C SER A 36 8.53 16.49 23.20
N GLU A 37 9.81 16.28 23.51
CA GLU A 37 10.43 14.96 23.49
C GLU A 37 9.85 14.10 24.62
N THR A 38 8.84 13.29 24.29
CA THR A 38 8.41 12.17 25.12
C THR A 38 9.59 11.17 25.17
N PRO A 39 9.97 10.63 26.36
CA PRO A 39 11.05 9.65 26.43
C PRO A 39 10.73 8.47 25.52
N LEU A 40 11.61 8.16 24.56
CA LEU A 40 11.50 7.01 23.69
C LEU A 40 11.60 5.75 24.55
N THR A 41 10.45 5.15 24.89
CA THR A 41 10.42 3.83 25.52
C THR A 41 11.16 2.87 24.59
N SER A 42 12.32 2.35 25.04
CA SER A 42 13.14 1.47 24.21
C SER A 42 12.38 0.18 23.91
N ILE A 43 11.96 0.00 22.67
CA ILE A 43 11.31 -1.23 22.21
C ILE A 43 12.41 -2.30 22.09
N SER A 44 12.16 -3.48 22.62
CA SER A 44 13.09 -4.61 22.57
C SER A 44 12.35 -5.87 22.16
N ALA A 45 13.08 -6.79 21.55
CA ALA A 45 12.53 -8.09 21.18
C ALA A 45 12.07 -8.87 22.43
N PRO A 46 11.10 -9.80 22.29
CA PRO A 46 10.67 -10.64 23.39
C PRO A 46 11.85 -11.39 24.04
N PRO A 47 11.82 -11.64 25.37
CA PRO A 47 12.87 -12.40 26.05
C PRO A 47 13.13 -13.75 25.38
N ASN A 48 14.41 -14.08 25.18
CA ASN A 48 14.86 -15.33 24.53
C ASN A 48 14.36 -15.51 23.08
N PHE A 49 14.01 -14.43 22.38
CA PHE A 49 13.55 -14.51 21.00
C PHE A 49 14.64 -15.12 20.08
N LYS A 50 14.23 -16.09 19.26
CA LYS A 50 15.04 -16.66 18.18
C LYS A 50 14.22 -16.64 16.90
N ALA A 51 14.77 -16.02 15.86
CA ALA A 51 14.13 -16.00 14.56
C ALA A 51 13.94 -17.45 14.05
N PRO A 52 12.76 -17.79 13.51
CA PRO A 52 12.49 -19.11 12.96
C PRO A 52 13.39 -19.37 11.75
N LYS A 53 13.77 -20.63 11.57
CA LYS A 53 14.39 -21.08 10.31
C LYS A 53 13.32 -21.09 9.21
N PRO A 54 13.61 -20.58 8.00
CA PRO A 54 12.66 -20.59 6.90
C PRO A 54 12.21 -22.00 6.56
N LYS A 55 10.91 -22.20 6.32
CA LYS A 55 10.31 -23.47 5.92
C LYS A 55 9.54 -23.30 4.62
N PRO A 56 9.79 -24.12 3.59
CA PRO A 56 9.07 -23.99 2.32
C PRO A 56 7.57 -24.22 2.49
N PHE A 57 6.77 -23.16 2.27
CA PHE A 57 5.31 -23.20 2.08
C PHE A 57 4.52 -24.01 3.13
N SER A 58 4.99 -24.04 4.38
CA SER A 58 4.29 -24.74 5.46
C SER A 58 3.28 -23.82 6.15
N VAL A 59 2.09 -24.34 6.44
CA VAL A 59 1.09 -23.65 7.27
C VAL A 59 1.15 -24.24 8.68
N ARG A 60 1.30 -23.38 9.69
CA ARG A 60 1.24 -23.81 11.10
C ARG A 60 -0.16 -24.39 11.37
N PRO A 61 -0.31 -25.55 12.04
CA PRO A 61 -1.61 -26.24 12.16
C PRO A 61 -2.74 -25.37 12.75
N ASP A 62 -2.44 -24.51 13.72
CA ASP A 62 -3.40 -23.56 14.33
C ASP A 62 -3.81 -22.41 13.40
N LYS A 63 -3.12 -22.23 12.26
CA LYS A 63 -3.35 -21.14 11.29
C LYS A 63 -4.00 -21.60 9.99
N ILE A 64 -4.35 -22.87 9.85
CA ILE A 64 -4.95 -23.42 8.62
C ILE A 64 -6.18 -22.61 8.19
N PHE A 65 -7.13 -22.37 9.09
CA PHE A 65 -8.34 -21.62 8.76
C PHE A 65 -8.10 -20.13 8.49
N ASP A 66 -7.10 -19.53 9.15
CA ASP A 66 -6.69 -18.15 8.88
C ASP A 66 -6.19 -18.01 7.43
N ILE A 67 -5.31 -18.93 7.01
CA ILE A 67 -4.74 -18.93 5.65
C ILE A 67 -5.79 -19.31 4.60
N LEU A 68 -6.67 -20.27 4.87
CA LEU A 68 -7.77 -20.61 3.97
C LEU A 68 -8.72 -19.42 3.77
N GLY A 69 -9.13 -18.75 4.85
CA GLY A 69 -9.97 -17.55 4.76
C GLY A 69 -9.28 -16.39 4.03
N ALA A 70 -7.98 -16.20 4.25
CA ALA A 70 -7.19 -15.19 3.56
C ALA A 70 -7.01 -15.49 2.06
N SER A 71 -7.01 -16.77 1.67
CA SER A 71 -6.85 -17.21 0.28
C SER A 71 -8.06 -16.90 -0.60
N LEU A 72 -9.22 -16.60 0.01
CA LEU A 72 -10.45 -16.29 -0.72
C LEU A 72 -10.30 -15.08 -1.66
N ALA A 73 -9.41 -14.15 -1.33
CA ALA A 73 -9.08 -13.00 -2.19
C ALA A 73 -8.59 -13.42 -3.58
N LEU A 74 -7.84 -14.52 -3.69
CA LEU A 74 -7.34 -15.03 -4.97
C LEU A 74 -8.48 -15.48 -5.89
N LEU A 75 -9.59 -15.98 -5.34
CA LEU A 75 -10.74 -16.39 -6.14
C LEU A 75 -11.49 -15.19 -6.73
N PHE A 76 -11.72 -14.14 -5.93
CA PHE A 76 -12.51 -12.99 -6.36
C PHE A 76 -11.73 -11.95 -7.16
N ARG A 77 -10.40 -11.94 -7.05
CA ARG A 77 -9.54 -10.93 -7.70
C ARG A 77 -8.65 -11.50 -8.78
N LEU A 78 -8.67 -12.82 -8.94
CA LEU A 78 -7.94 -13.55 -9.97
C LEU A 78 -6.43 -13.20 -9.90
N THR A 79 -5.89 -12.69 -11.01
CA THR A 79 -4.47 -12.33 -11.14
C THR A 79 -4.16 -10.90 -10.68
N THR A 80 -5.16 -10.09 -10.34
CA THR A 80 -4.94 -8.71 -9.91
C THR A 80 -4.12 -8.73 -8.64
N SER A 81 -2.99 -8.01 -8.63
CA SER A 81 -1.96 -8.01 -7.58
C SER A 81 -1.09 -9.26 -7.43
N VAL A 82 -1.28 -10.31 -8.23
CA VAL A 82 -0.36 -11.46 -8.27
C VAL A 82 0.86 -11.13 -9.12
N LEU A 83 0.65 -10.43 -10.24
CA LEU A 83 1.66 -10.12 -11.25
C LEU A 83 1.97 -8.61 -11.25
N VAL A 84 3.23 -8.25 -11.49
CA VAL A 84 3.62 -6.87 -11.78
C VAL A 84 3.27 -6.48 -13.23
N SER A 85 3.29 -5.19 -13.54
CA SER A 85 3.07 -4.66 -14.88
C SER A 85 4.15 -5.12 -15.86
N GLY A 86 3.73 -5.46 -17.08
CA GLY A 86 4.61 -6.01 -18.11
C GLY A 86 5.18 -7.40 -17.79
N TYR A 87 4.56 -8.15 -16.87
CA TYR A 87 4.98 -9.50 -16.52
C TYR A 87 5.07 -10.41 -17.75
N THR A 88 6.21 -11.08 -17.91
CA THR A 88 6.37 -12.18 -18.86
C THR A 88 7.05 -13.37 -18.18
N VAL A 89 6.78 -14.57 -18.69
CA VAL A 89 7.35 -15.80 -18.17
C VAL A 89 7.81 -16.69 -19.30
N THR A 90 8.99 -17.28 -19.15
CA THR A 90 9.50 -18.33 -20.02
C THR A 90 9.86 -19.54 -19.16
N VAL A 91 9.43 -20.73 -19.59
CA VAL A 91 9.78 -21.98 -18.93
C VAL A 91 11.11 -22.44 -19.51
N VAL A 92 12.11 -22.62 -18.65
CA VAL A 92 13.46 -23.04 -19.06
C VAL A 92 13.91 -24.26 -18.24
N PRO A 93 14.77 -25.13 -18.80
CA PRO A 93 15.49 -26.14 -18.05
C PRO A 93 16.25 -25.57 -16.83
N ALA A 94 16.33 -26.33 -15.73
CA ALA A 94 16.90 -25.83 -14.48
C ALA A 94 18.37 -25.40 -14.55
N ASN A 95 19.14 -25.97 -15.49
CA ASN A 95 20.55 -25.65 -15.75
C ASN A 95 20.75 -24.31 -16.47
N GLU A 96 19.70 -23.71 -17.05
CA GLU A 96 19.77 -22.41 -17.72
C GLU A 96 19.67 -21.21 -16.77
N ILE A 97 19.22 -21.44 -15.53
CA ILE A 97 19.18 -20.39 -14.50
C ILE A 97 20.37 -20.57 -13.56
N PRO A 98 21.30 -19.60 -13.52
CA PRO A 98 22.41 -19.57 -12.58
C PRO A 98 21.96 -19.77 -11.13
N SER A 99 22.81 -20.37 -10.29
CA SER A 99 22.47 -20.67 -8.89
C SER A 99 22.28 -19.42 -8.02
N ASP A 100 22.85 -18.29 -8.43
CA ASP A 100 22.70 -16.99 -7.78
C ASP A 100 21.43 -16.24 -8.22
N GLN A 101 20.67 -16.77 -9.19
CA GLN A 101 19.40 -16.21 -9.64
C GLN A 101 18.20 -16.96 -9.06
N TYR A 102 17.32 -16.20 -8.41
CA TYR A 102 16.00 -16.64 -8.00
C TYR A 102 15.18 -16.99 -9.25
N ALA A 103 14.63 -18.20 -9.23
CA ALA A 103 13.57 -18.62 -10.15
C ALA A 103 12.67 -19.63 -9.45
N LEU A 104 11.37 -19.58 -9.73
CA LEU A 104 10.46 -20.61 -9.23
C LEU A 104 10.73 -21.92 -9.99
N GLY A 105 11.11 -22.97 -9.28
CA GLY A 105 11.27 -24.31 -9.83
C GLY A 105 10.00 -25.15 -9.75
N PHE A 106 9.71 -25.93 -10.79
CA PHE A 106 8.66 -26.95 -10.80
C PHE A 106 9.08 -28.12 -11.69
N ALA A 107 9.11 -29.34 -11.12
CA ALA A 107 9.37 -30.58 -11.85
C ALA A 107 10.62 -30.56 -12.78
N GLY A 108 11.75 -30.01 -12.30
CA GLY A 108 13.00 -29.92 -13.07
C GLY A 108 13.06 -28.75 -14.06
N LEU A 109 11.99 -27.97 -14.17
CA LEU A 109 11.94 -26.72 -14.93
C LEU A 109 12.02 -25.53 -13.99
N LYS A 110 12.43 -24.37 -14.51
CA LYS A 110 12.42 -23.09 -13.81
C LYS A 110 11.63 -22.06 -14.62
N LEU A 111 10.94 -21.18 -13.91
CA LEU A 111 10.23 -20.05 -14.49
C LEU A 111 11.16 -18.84 -14.50
N LYS A 112 11.58 -18.42 -15.70
CA LYS A 112 12.28 -17.16 -15.92
C LYS A 112 11.25 -16.06 -16.04
N GLU A 113 11.10 -15.27 -14.99
CA GLU A 113 10.14 -14.18 -14.90
C GLU A 113 10.82 -12.85 -15.20
N THR A 114 10.19 -11.99 -16.00
CA THR A 114 10.65 -10.61 -16.22
C THR A 114 9.47 -9.64 -16.18
N SER A 115 9.75 -8.35 -16.11
CA SER A 115 8.74 -7.29 -16.05
C SER A 115 9.22 -6.01 -16.72
N LYS A 116 8.30 -5.09 -17.00
CA LYS A 116 8.58 -3.75 -17.52
C LYS A 116 7.98 -2.72 -16.56
N LEU A 117 8.77 -2.37 -15.55
CA LEU A 117 8.35 -1.42 -14.52
C LEU A 117 8.52 0.04 -14.98
N GLY A 118 7.65 0.91 -14.49
CA GLY A 118 7.76 2.35 -14.70
C GLY A 118 8.82 3.01 -13.81
N PRO A 119 8.92 4.35 -13.79
CA PRO A 119 9.87 5.06 -12.93
C PRO A 119 9.62 4.72 -11.46
N ARG A 120 10.68 4.71 -10.65
CA ARG A 120 10.61 4.44 -9.21
C ARG A 120 10.63 5.76 -8.44
N PRO A 121 9.78 5.94 -7.42
CA PRO A 121 9.83 7.14 -6.59
C PRO A 121 11.14 7.19 -5.79
N GLU A 122 11.71 8.38 -5.59
CA GLU A 122 12.94 8.55 -4.80
C GLU A 122 12.66 8.45 -3.30
N LYS A 123 11.49 8.93 -2.88
CA LYS A 123 10.96 8.82 -1.52
C LYS A 123 9.72 7.93 -1.53
N PRO A 124 9.53 7.03 -0.54
CA PRO A 124 8.33 6.22 -0.45
C PRO A 124 7.06 7.08 -0.49
N ILE A 125 6.07 6.67 -1.28
CA ILE A 125 4.74 7.26 -1.27
C ILE A 125 4.09 6.89 0.06
N GLU A 126 3.39 7.82 0.68
CA GLU A 126 2.71 7.60 1.94
C GLU A 126 1.23 7.26 1.69
N ILE A 127 0.74 6.17 2.28
CA ILE A 127 -0.66 5.76 2.14
C ILE A 127 -1.27 5.49 3.51
N TYR A 128 -2.32 6.24 3.82
CA TYR A 128 -3.13 6.09 5.02
C TYR A 128 -4.31 5.17 4.71
N GLU A 129 -4.38 4.03 5.39
CA GLU A 129 -5.31 2.96 5.01
C GLU A 129 -5.65 2.01 6.17
N PHE A 130 -6.66 1.17 6.00
CA PHE A 130 -6.84 -0.01 6.85
C PHE A 130 -7.27 -1.24 6.04
N GLU A 131 -6.92 -2.43 6.55
CA GLU A 131 -6.97 -3.69 5.81
C GLU A 131 -8.40 -4.03 5.35
N SER A 132 -9.39 -3.86 6.22
CA SER A 132 -10.80 -4.18 5.96
C SER A 132 -11.56 -3.07 5.21
N CYS A 133 -10.92 -2.43 4.24
CA CYS A 133 -11.50 -1.39 3.40
C CYS A 133 -11.36 -1.79 1.93
N PRO A 134 -12.47 -1.94 1.17
CA PRO A 134 -12.39 -2.36 -0.23
C PRO A 134 -11.67 -1.30 -1.08
N PHE A 135 -11.83 -0.02 -0.77
CA PHE A 135 -11.16 1.07 -1.47
C PHE A 135 -9.64 1.10 -1.22
N CYS A 136 -9.21 0.83 0.01
CA CYS A 136 -7.78 0.72 0.34
C CYS A 136 -7.15 -0.48 -0.36
N ARG A 137 -7.91 -1.60 -0.43
CA ARG A 137 -7.46 -2.82 -1.09
C ARG A 137 -7.21 -2.60 -2.58
N LYS A 138 -8.07 -1.88 -3.30
CA LYS A 138 -7.80 -1.48 -4.70
C LYS A 138 -6.45 -0.77 -4.86
N VAL A 139 -6.11 0.13 -3.93
CA VAL A 139 -4.84 0.86 -3.94
C VAL A 139 -3.66 -0.06 -3.62
N ARG A 140 -3.80 -0.99 -2.67
CA ARG A 140 -2.77 -2.03 -2.44
C ARG A 140 -2.57 -2.94 -3.65
N GLU A 141 -3.64 -3.27 -4.37
CA GLU A 141 -3.53 -4.07 -5.58
C GLU A 141 -2.75 -3.34 -6.68
N ILE A 142 -3.00 -2.04 -6.89
CA ILE A 142 -2.22 -1.28 -7.88
C ILE A 142 -0.77 -1.08 -7.44
N VAL A 143 -0.51 -0.89 -6.14
CA VAL A 143 0.86 -0.83 -5.60
C VAL A 143 1.62 -2.13 -5.89
N ALA A 144 0.96 -3.28 -5.76
CA ALA A 144 1.53 -4.58 -6.10
C ALA A 144 1.80 -4.71 -7.61
N VAL A 145 0.84 -4.32 -8.46
CA VAL A 145 0.99 -4.34 -9.92
C VAL A 145 2.12 -3.42 -10.37
N LEU A 146 2.24 -2.23 -9.80
CA LEU A 146 3.28 -1.27 -10.17
C LEU A 146 4.63 -1.56 -9.51
N ASP A 147 4.71 -2.56 -8.63
CA ASP A 147 5.89 -2.94 -7.86
C ASP A 147 6.49 -1.77 -7.04
N LEU A 148 5.64 -0.93 -6.46
CA LEU A 148 6.07 0.24 -5.70
C LEU A 148 6.41 -0.12 -4.25
N ASP A 149 7.37 0.62 -3.69
CA ASP A 149 7.64 0.62 -2.26
C ASP A 149 6.89 1.80 -1.63
N VAL A 150 6.13 1.51 -0.58
CA VAL A 150 5.15 2.43 -0.01
C VAL A 150 5.27 2.44 1.50
N LEU A 151 5.26 3.63 2.10
CA LEU A 151 5.13 3.82 3.54
C LEU A 151 3.65 3.83 3.92
N TYR A 152 3.19 2.75 4.53
CA TYR A 152 1.83 2.65 5.02
C TYR A 152 1.69 3.20 6.44
N TYR A 153 0.65 4.01 6.63
CA TYR A 153 0.19 4.50 7.93
C TYR A 153 -1.16 3.87 8.25
N PRO A 154 -1.20 2.82 9.08
CA PRO A 154 -2.46 2.16 9.35
C PRO A 154 -3.45 3.04 10.11
N CYS A 155 -4.72 2.95 9.73
CA CYS A 155 -5.82 3.75 10.24
C CYS A 155 -6.99 2.83 10.67
N PRO A 156 -6.77 1.82 11.53
CA PRO A 156 -7.85 0.97 12.01
C PRO A 156 -8.91 1.81 12.74
N ARG A 157 -10.15 1.34 12.82
CA ARG A 157 -11.20 2.03 13.60
C ARG A 157 -10.74 2.23 15.03
N ASN A 158 -11.00 3.41 15.59
CA ASN A 158 -10.56 3.83 16.92
C ASN A 158 -9.04 3.97 17.10
N GLY A 159 -8.26 3.95 16.01
CA GLY A 159 -6.81 4.23 16.04
C GLY A 159 -6.54 5.69 16.47
N PRO A 160 -5.74 5.91 17.53
CA PRO A 160 -5.50 7.26 18.07
C PRO A 160 -4.48 8.08 17.27
N ASN A 161 -3.63 7.46 16.44
CA ASN A 161 -2.44 8.15 15.92
C ASN A 161 -2.64 8.75 14.53
N PHE A 162 -3.12 7.99 13.54
CA PHE A 162 -3.07 8.43 12.13
C PHE A 162 -4.40 8.91 11.57
N ARG A 163 -5.54 8.41 12.07
CA ARG A 163 -6.86 8.94 11.67
C ARG A 163 -7.02 10.44 11.93
N PRO A 164 -6.62 10.98 13.11
CA PRO A 164 -6.71 12.42 13.34
C PRO A 164 -5.81 13.22 12.40
N LYS A 165 -4.62 12.71 12.08
CA LYS A 165 -3.69 13.35 11.13
C LYS A 165 -4.30 13.48 9.74
N VAL A 166 -4.97 12.44 9.23
CA VAL A 166 -5.67 12.53 7.93
C VAL A 166 -6.76 13.60 7.95
N SER A 167 -7.49 13.74 9.05
CA SER A 167 -8.47 14.82 9.19
C SER A 167 -7.83 16.21 9.19
N GLN A 168 -6.65 16.37 9.78
CA GLN A 168 -5.92 17.64 9.79
C GLN A 168 -5.35 17.99 8.42
N MET A 169 -4.85 17.00 7.67
CA MET A 169 -4.23 17.21 6.36
C MET A 169 -5.24 17.33 5.21
N GLY A 170 -6.25 16.46 5.17
CA GLY A 170 -7.22 16.41 4.07
C GLY A 170 -8.66 16.81 4.46
N GLY A 171 -8.90 17.20 5.71
CA GLY A 171 -10.19 17.74 6.16
C GLY A 171 -11.26 16.72 6.52
N LYS A 172 -11.05 15.43 6.26
CA LYS A 172 -11.99 14.34 6.65
C LYS A 172 -11.29 13.01 6.91
N GLN A 173 -11.86 12.19 7.79
CA GLN A 173 -11.38 10.82 8.03
C GLN A 173 -11.88 9.84 6.96
N GLN A 174 -11.46 10.06 5.71
CA GLN A 174 -11.73 9.18 4.58
C GLN A 174 -10.47 8.39 4.17
N PHE A 175 -10.64 7.14 3.75
CA PHE A 175 -9.55 6.25 3.38
C PHE A 175 -9.85 5.51 2.08
N PRO A 176 -8.84 5.23 1.24
CA PRO A 176 -7.44 5.60 1.43
C PRO A 176 -7.20 7.11 1.23
N TYR A 177 -6.14 7.61 1.87
CA TYR A 177 -5.59 8.95 1.61
C TYR A 177 -4.11 8.79 1.27
N MET A 178 -3.67 9.36 0.15
CA MET A 178 -2.32 9.22 -0.37
C MET A 178 -1.60 10.57 -0.32
N VAL A 179 -0.32 10.55 0.02
CA VAL A 179 0.61 11.68 -0.11
C VAL A 179 1.84 11.22 -0.87
N ASP A 180 2.18 11.92 -1.95
CA ASP A 180 3.39 11.70 -2.73
C ASP A 180 4.40 12.82 -2.46
N PRO A 181 5.43 12.58 -1.62
CA PRO A 181 6.44 13.57 -1.30
C PRO A 181 7.36 13.92 -2.49
N ASN A 182 7.36 13.12 -3.56
CA ASN A 182 8.17 13.38 -4.76
C ASN A 182 7.54 14.46 -5.65
N THR A 183 6.21 14.67 -5.56
CA THR A 183 5.51 15.69 -6.35
C THR A 183 4.73 16.70 -5.51
N GLY A 184 4.60 16.49 -4.19
CA GLY A 184 3.77 17.29 -3.30
C GLY A 184 2.26 17.07 -3.48
N VAL A 185 1.86 16.01 -4.18
CA VAL A 185 0.44 15.70 -4.42
C VAL A 185 -0.12 14.93 -3.24
N SER A 186 -1.31 15.29 -2.78
CA SER A 186 -2.08 14.51 -1.82
C SER A 186 -3.53 14.41 -2.25
N MET A 187 -4.15 13.24 -2.12
CA MET A 187 -5.53 13.04 -2.60
C MET A 187 -6.28 11.93 -1.88
N TYR A 188 -7.61 12.03 -1.94
CA TYR A 188 -8.54 10.96 -1.62
C TYR A 188 -8.94 10.21 -2.90
N GLU A 189 -10.01 9.40 -2.80
CA GLU A 189 -10.66 8.66 -3.88
C GLU A 189 -9.77 7.59 -4.50
N SER A 190 -10.05 6.32 -4.15
CA SER A 190 -9.22 5.18 -4.59
C SER A 190 -9.00 5.12 -6.10
N ASP A 191 -9.99 5.46 -6.92
CA ASP A 191 -9.87 5.46 -8.38
C ASP A 191 -8.92 6.55 -8.89
N ASP A 192 -8.91 7.72 -8.26
CA ASP A 192 -8.04 8.81 -8.66
C ASP A 192 -6.61 8.58 -8.19
N ILE A 193 -6.43 7.99 -7.00
CA ILE A 193 -5.14 7.49 -6.53
C ILE A 193 -4.58 6.46 -7.52
N ILE A 194 -5.39 5.48 -7.95
CA ILE A 194 -4.97 4.47 -8.92
C ILE A 194 -4.54 5.10 -10.24
N LYS A 195 -5.36 6.00 -10.81
CA LYS A 195 -5.03 6.72 -12.05
C LYS A 195 -3.73 7.52 -11.91
N TYR A 196 -3.55 8.20 -10.78
CA TYR A 196 -2.33 8.96 -10.49
C TYR A 196 -1.10 8.05 -10.45
N LEU A 197 -1.14 6.97 -9.66
CA LEU A 197 -0.01 6.04 -9.51
C LEU A 197 0.35 5.39 -10.85
N VAL A 198 -0.64 4.97 -11.62
CA VAL A 198 -0.44 4.38 -12.95
C VAL A 198 0.12 5.38 -13.96
N GLY A 199 -0.38 6.61 -13.97
CA GLY A 199 0.11 7.65 -14.87
C GLY A 199 1.51 8.15 -14.52
N LYS A 200 1.84 8.21 -13.22
CA LYS A 200 3.13 8.73 -12.74
C LYS A 200 4.23 7.66 -12.68
N TYR A 201 3.89 6.44 -12.26
CA TYR A 201 4.84 5.36 -11.97
C TYR A 201 4.59 4.06 -12.74
N GLY A 202 3.59 4.05 -13.62
CA GLY A 202 3.26 2.92 -14.49
C GLY A 202 3.34 3.29 -15.97
N ASP A 203 2.52 2.63 -16.78
CA ASP A 203 2.43 2.79 -18.23
C ASP A 203 1.20 3.60 -18.67
N GLY A 204 0.46 4.18 -17.73
CA GLY A 204 -0.79 4.91 -17.99
C GLY A 204 -2.05 4.03 -18.07
N ASN A 205 -1.94 2.69 -18.05
CA ASN A 205 -3.08 1.79 -18.19
C ASN A 205 -3.52 1.21 -16.85
N VAL A 206 -4.75 1.52 -16.42
CA VAL A 206 -5.34 0.91 -15.22
C VAL A 206 -5.76 -0.53 -15.55
N PRO A 207 -5.36 -1.54 -14.76
CA PRO A 207 -5.80 -2.93 -14.97
C PRO A 207 -7.32 -3.04 -14.99
N LEU A 208 -7.85 -3.88 -15.89
CA LEU A 208 -9.30 -4.01 -16.11
C LEU A 208 -10.08 -4.23 -14.81
N LEU A 209 -9.64 -5.16 -13.95
CA LEU A 209 -10.34 -5.46 -12.68
C LEU A 209 -10.30 -4.32 -11.65
N LEU A 210 -9.50 -3.28 -11.87
CA LEU A 210 -9.47 -2.04 -11.09
C LEU A 210 -10.22 -0.88 -11.78
N SER A 211 -10.70 -1.05 -13.01
CA SER A 211 -11.39 -0.01 -13.78
C SER A 211 -12.89 -0.27 -13.97
N LEU A 212 -13.48 -1.31 -13.34
CA LEU A 212 -14.91 -1.67 -13.51
C LEU A 212 -15.86 -0.92 -12.56
N GLY A 213 -15.37 0.10 -11.83
CA GLY A 213 -16.17 0.91 -10.93
C GLY A 213 -16.82 0.09 -9.81
N LEU A 214 -18.16 0.12 -9.72
CA LEU A 214 -18.91 -0.57 -8.67
C LEU A 214 -18.63 -2.08 -8.62
N LEU A 215 -18.42 -2.74 -9.77
CA LEU A 215 -18.10 -4.17 -9.80
C LEU A 215 -16.75 -4.47 -9.16
N THR A 216 -15.76 -3.58 -9.34
CA THR A 216 -14.49 -3.66 -8.62
C THR A 216 -14.75 -3.59 -7.12
N THR A 217 -15.49 -2.59 -6.64
CA THR A 217 -15.78 -2.44 -5.20
C THR A 217 -16.52 -3.64 -4.60
N LEU A 218 -17.46 -4.25 -5.33
CA LEU A 218 -18.17 -5.46 -4.87
C LEU A 218 -17.24 -6.67 -4.77
N THR A 219 -16.42 -6.93 -5.79
CA THR A 219 -15.47 -8.05 -5.77
C THR A 219 -14.38 -7.87 -4.72
N GLU A 220 -13.96 -6.63 -4.46
CA GLU A 220 -13.10 -6.25 -3.33
C GLU A 220 -13.76 -6.56 -1.99
N GLY A 221 -15.04 -6.24 -1.83
CA GLY A 221 -15.84 -6.61 -0.67
C GLY A 221 -15.86 -8.12 -0.44
N PHE A 222 -16.16 -8.89 -1.50
CA PHE A 222 -16.19 -10.36 -1.43
C PHE A 222 -14.82 -10.97 -1.13
N ALA A 223 -13.73 -10.39 -1.63
CA ALA A 223 -12.37 -10.83 -1.33
C ALA A 223 -12.03 -10.80 0.17
N MET A 224 -12.77 -10.01 0.97
CA MET A 224 -12.50 -9.84 2.41
C MET A 224 -13.38 -10.70 3.33
N ILE A 225 -14.44 -11.36 2.84
CA ILE A 225 -15.43 -12.02 3.71
C ILE A 225 -14.82 -13.16 4.54
N GLY A 226 -13.80 -13.86 4.01
CA GLY A 226 -13.10 -14.94 4.71
C GLY A 226 -12.26 -14.46 5.91
N ARG A 227 -12.06 -13.14 6.04
CA ARG A 227 -11.30 -12.48 7.12
C ARG A 227 -12.10 -11.35 7.76
N MET A 228 -13.43 -11.48 7.81
CA MET A 228 -14.32 -10.43 8.29
C MET A 228 -13.92 -9.91 9.69
N GLY A 229 -13.72 -8.60 9.79
CA GLY A 229 -13.35 -7.91 11.03
C GLY A 229 -11.85 -7.87 11.36
N LYS A 230 -11.02 -8.66 10.69
CA LYS A 230 -9.56 -8.65 10.89
C LYS A 230 -8.94 -7.43 10.20
N GLY A 231 -7.99 -6.78 10.88
CA GLY A 231 -7.41 -5.53 10.38
C GLY A 231 -8.39 -4.34 10.39
N SER A 232 -9.50 -4.43 11.15
CA SER A 232 -10.55 -3.41 11.17
C SER A 232 -10.48 -2.42 12.33
N SER A 233 -10.02 -2.85 13.50
CA SER A 233 -10.16 -2.09 14.74
C SER A 233 -8.85 -2.08 15.52
N TYR A 234 -8.58 -0.96 16.17
CA TYR A 234 -7.35 -0.73 16.90
C TYR A 234 -7.25 -1.64 18.13
N THR A 235 -6.05 -2.18 18.33
CA THR A 235 -5.60 -2.83 19.56
C THR A 235 -4.54 -1.94 20.20
N PRO A 236 -4.66 -1.60 21.50
CA PRO A 236 -3.65 -0.81 22.20
C PRO A 236 -2.23 -1.30 21.94
N SER A 237 -1.35 -0.39 21.53
CA SER A 237 0.02 -0.73 21.14
C SER A 237 1.02 0.39 21.46
N LYS A 238 2.28 0.02 21.47
CA LYS A 238 3.45 0.91 21.49
C LYS A 238 3.71 1.36 20.06
N LEU A 239 3.74 2.67 19.82
CA LEU A 239 4.10 3.20 18.51
C LEU A 239 5.62 3.08 18.29
N PRO A 240 6.08 2.45 17.19
CA PRO A 240 7.51 2.31 16.92
C PRO A 240 8.15 3.66 16.55
N PRO A 241 9.37 3.95 17.03
CA PRO A 241 10.13 5.14 16.62
C PRO A 241 10.48 5.19 15.13
N LYS A 242 10.73 4.02 14.51
CA LYS A 242 11.02 3.87 13.07
C LYS A 242 9.98 2.93 12.44
N PRO A 243 9.53 3.18 11.20
CA PRO A 243 8.65 2.25 10.51
C PRO A 243 9.33 0.89 10.39
N LEU A 244 8.55 -0.19 10.52
CA LEU A 244 9.02 -1.54 10.24
C LEU A 244 9.16 -1.73 8.72
N GLU A 245 9.92 -2.69 8.25
CA GLU A 245 10.02 -3.03 6.83
C GLU A 245 9.42 -4.43 6.60
N ILE A 246 8.59 -4.56 5.56
CA ILE A 246 7.91 -5.81 5.24
C ILE A 246 8.04 -6.10 3.74
N TRP A 247 8.64 -7.24 3.40
CA TRP A 247 8.65 -7.75 2.03
C TRP A 247 7.41 -8.61 1.83
N ALA A 248 6.49 -8.14 1.01
CA ALA A 248 5.16 -8.75 0.88
C ALA A 248 4.47 -8.32 -0.43
N TYR A 249 3.29 -8.87 -0.71
CA TYR A 249 2.40 -8.35 -1.75
C TYR A 249 0.93 -8.65 -1.40
N GLU A 250 -0.01 -7.94 -2.04
CA GLU A 250 -1.42 -7.95 -1.65
C GLU A 250 -2.05 -9.36 -1.76
N ALA A 251 -1.83 -10.06 -2.88
CA ALA A 251 -2.44 -11.36 -3.16
C ALA A 251 -1.97 -12.53 -2.26
N SER A 252 -0.86 -12.41 -1.52
CA SER A 252 -0.41 -13.52 -0.66
C SER A 252 -1.24 -13.63 0.62
N PRO A 253 -1.86 -14.80 0.91
CA PRO A 253 -2.65 -14.99 2.14
C PRO A 253 -1.78 -14.93 3.40
N PHE A 254 -0.52 -15.38 3.31
CA PHE A 254 0.46 -15.28 4.39
C PHE A 254 0.84 -13.83 4.69
N CYS A 255 0.94 -12.98 3.66
CA CYS A 255 1.19 -11.55 3.84
C CYS A 255 -0.03 -10.84 4.42
N LYS A 256 -1.25 -11.26 4.02
CA LYS A 256 -2.50 -10.69 4.52
C LYS A 256 -2.61 -10.81 6.04
N VAL A 257 -2.36 -11.99 6.61
CA VAL A 257 -2.47 -12.17 8.07
C VAL A 257 -1.46 -11.33 8.86
N VAL A 258 -0.29 -11.03 8.28
CA VAL A 258 0.68 -10.09 8.89
C VAL A 258 0.19 -8.66 8.78
N ARG A 259 -0.29 -8.23 7.60
CA ARG A 259 -0.85 -6.87 7.42
C ARG A 259 -2.03 -6.60 8.34
N GLU A 260 -2.90 -7.57 8.57
CA GLU A 260 -4.01 -7.46 9.53
C GLU A 260 -3.49 -7.04 10.91
N VAL A 261 -2.39 -7.63 11.38
CA VAL A 261 -1.79 -7.32 12.69
C VAL A 261 -1.03 -6.00 12.68
N LEU A 262 -0.28 -5.69 11.63
CA LEU A 262 0.34 -4.37 11.45
C LEU A 262 -0.72 -3.26 11.52
N VAL A 263 -1.89 -3.50 10.91
CA VAL A 263 -3.01 -2.55 10.93
C VAL A 263 -3.68 -2.47 12.28
N GLU A 264 -4.02 -3.60 12.91
CA GLU A 264 -4.65 -3.63 14.24
C GLU A 264 -3.80 -2.94 15.30
N LEU A 265 -2.48 -3.13 15.26
CA LEU A 265 -1.52 -2.50 16.17
C LEU A 265 -1.09 -1.09 15.74
N GLU A 266 -1.67 -0.54 14.68
CA GLU A 266 -1.37 0.79 14.17
C GLU A 266 0.14 1.03 13.89
N LEU A 267 0.84 0.02 13.34
CA LEU A 267 2.29 0.04 13.13
C LEU A 267 2.64 0.56 11.74
N PRO A 268 3.28 1.74 11.61
CA PRO A 268 3.78 2.23 10.34
C PRO A 268 4.81 1.28 9.75
N HIS A 269 4.73 1.03 8.45
CA HIS A 269 5.64 0.10 7.79
C HIS A 269 5.90 0.46 6.33
N ILE A 270 7.14 0.25 5.89
CA ILE A 270 7.51 0.28 4.48
C ILE A 270 7.22 -1.09 3.89
N LEU A 271 6.31 -1.16 2.92
CA LEU A 271 6.09 -2.35 2.10
C LEU A 271 7.11 -2.36 0.96
N HIS A 272 7.93 -3.41 0.89
CA HIS A 272 8.67 -3.78 -0.32
C HIS A 272 7.83 -4.77 -1.13
N SER A 273 7.13 -4.27 -2.16
CA SER A 273 6.26 -5.12 -2.97
C SER A 273 7.06 -6.24 -3.65
N CYS A 274 6.58 -7.48 -3.54
CA CYS A 274 7.24 -8.68 -4.08
C CYS A 274 6.28 -9.51 -4.94
N ALA A 275 5.39 -8.87 -5.71
CA ALA A 275 4.54 -9.57 -6.67
C ALA A 275 5.38 -10.35 -7.71
N ARG A 276 4.77 -11.30 -8.43
CA ARG A 276 5.46 -12.13 -9.43
C ARG A 276 6.05 -11.26 -10.54
N GLY A 277 7.29 -11.54 -10.92
CA GLY A 277 8.08 -10.71 -11.84
C GLY A 277 8.75 -9.48 -11.23
N SER A 278 8.59 -9.23 -9.93
CA SER A 278 9.32 -8.15 -9.25
C SER A 278 10.81 -8.47 -9.16
N PRO A 279 11.73 -7.54 -9.52
CA PRO A 279 13.17 -7.70 -9.31
C PRO A 279 13.53 -7.76 -7.82
N LYS A 280 12.67 -7.28 -6.92
CA LYS A 280 12.88 -7.34 -5.47
C LYS A 280 12.94 -8.78 -4.94
N ARG A 281 12.36 -9.75 -5.64
CA ARG A 281 12.51 -11.16 -5.30
C ARG A 281 13.97 -11.62 -5.37
N GLN A 282 14.68 -11.16 -6.40
CA GLN A 282 16.11 -11.41 -6.57
C GLN A 282 16.94 -10.67 -5.49
N ILE A 283 16.58 -9.43 -5.19
CA ILE A 283 17.26 -8.62 -4.16
C ILE A 283 17.16 -9.31 -2.79
N LEU A 284 15.96 -9.73 -2.40
CA LEU A 284 15.76 -10.46 -1.15
C LEU A 284 16.53 -11.78 -1.16
N TYR A 285 16.45 -12.55 -2.25
CA TYR A 285 17.19 -13.80 -2.42
C TYR A 285 18.70 -13.62 -2.22
N GLN A 286 19.30 -12.58 -2.82
CA GLN A 286 20.74 -12.28 -2.65
C GLN A 286 21.09 -11.85 -1.23
N ARG A 287 20.20 -11.11 -0.56
CA ARG A 287 20.43 -10.61 0.80
C ARG A 287 20.40 -11.72 1.84
N VAL A 288 19.47 -12.66 1.73
CA VAL A 288 19.17 -13.64 2.80
C VAL A 288 19.36 -15.10 2.36
N GLY A 289 19.73 -15.36 1.10
CA GLY A 289 19.94 -16.69 0.54
C GLY A 289 18.67 -17.49 0.26
N HIS A 290 17.49 -16.88 0.48
CA HIS A 290 16.19 -17.52 0.33
C HIS A 290 15.14 -16.49 -0.08
N PHE A 291 14.16 -16.89 -0.87
CA PHE A 291 13.01 -16.03 -1.16
C PHE A 291 11.73 -16.70 -0.67
N GLN A 292 11.10 -16.04 0.29
CA GLN A 292 9.76 -16.32 0.78
C GLN A 292 9.16 -15.01 1.28
N VAL A 293 7.85 -14.87 1.22
CA VAL A 293 7.15 -13.71 1.80
C VAL A 293 5.94 -14.18 2.62
N PRO A 294 5.63 -13.52 3.75
CA PRO A 294 6.25 -12.29 4.25
C PRO A 294 7.65 -12.48 4.83
N TYR A 295 8.49 -11.45 4.70
CA TYR A 295 9.76 -11.30 5.44
C TYR A 295 9.75 -9.95 6.16
N LEU A 296 9.90 -9.97 7.49
CA LEU A 296 9.89 -8.80 8.35
C LEU A 296 11.32 -8.37 8.66
N GLU A 297 11.59 -7.07 8.60
CA GLU A 297 12.76 -6.44 9.22
C GLU A 297 12.26 -5.37 10.21
N ASP A 298 12.61 -5.50 11.49
CA ASP A 298 12.25 -4.55 12.54
C ASP A 298 13.48 -3.76 12.99
N PRO A 299 13.64 -2.50 12.51
CA PRO A 299 14.80 -1.68 12.86
C PRO A 299 14.77 -1.19 14.32
N ASN A 300 13.66 -1.36 15.04
CA ASN A 300 13.52 -0.95 16.43
C ASN A 300 14.08 -1.99 17.40
N THR A 301 14.12 -3.27 16.99
CA THR A 301 14.63 -4.38 17.81
C THR A 301 15.83 -5.10 17.17
N GLY A 302 16.08 -4.89 15.88
CA GLY A 302 17.07 -5.62 15.09
C GLY A 302 16.60 -6.99 14.61
N VAL A 303 15.35 -7.38 14.88
CA VAL A 303 14.80 -8.67 14.45
C VAL A 303 14.57 -8.69 12.94
N GLN A 304 15.01 -9.77 12.30
CA GLN A 304 14.63 -10.09 10.92
C GLN A 304 14.17 -11.55 10.84
N MET A 305 13.05 -11.82 10.18
CA MET A 305 12.44 -13.15 10.21
C MET A 305 11.47 -13.42 9.07
N PHE A 306 11.35 -14.71 8.75
CA PHE A 306 10.29 -15.28 7.92
C PHE A 306 9.15 -15.83 8.80
N GLU A 307 8.24 -16.54 8.12
CA GLU A 307 7.12 -17.29 8.69
C GLU A 307 6.01 -16.39 9.25
N SER A 308 4.90 -16.29 8.52
CA SER A 308 3.84 -15.32 8.82
C SER A 308 3.23 -15.48 10.20
N ALA A 309 3.13 -16.71 10.71
CA ALA A 309 2.51 -16.97 12.01
C ALA A 309 3.42 -16.50 13.15
N GLU A 310 4.71 -16.75 13.03
CA GLU A 310 5.76 -16.32 13.94
C GLU A 310 5.94 -14.81 13.89
N ILE A 311 5.84 -14.19 12.69
CA ILE A 311 5.81 -12.72 12.54
C ILE A 311 4.62 -12.15 13.31
N VAL A 312 3.42 -12.73 13.17
CA VAL A 312 2.23 -12.29 13.91
C VAL A 312 2.45 -12.38 15.42
N ASP A 313 2.98 -13.50 15.91
CA ASP A 313 3.24 -13.70 17.34
C ASP A 313 4.29 -12.71 17.85
N TYR A 314 5.35 -12.47 17.07
CA TYR A 314 6.39 -11.47 17.35
C TYR A 314 5.81 -10.06 17.45
N LEU A 315 5.03 -9.61 16.47
CA LEU A 315 4.44 -8.27 16.46
C LEU A 315 3.55 -8.05 17.68
N ARG A 316 2.72 -9.03 18.02
CA ARG A 316 1.84 -8.95 19.21
C ARG A 316 2.65 -8.93 20.50
N ALA A 317 3.65 -9.80 20.65
CA ALA A 317 4.47 -9.85 21.85
C ALA A 317 5.31 -8.57 22.06
N THR A 318 5.75 -7.95 20.97
CA THR A 318 6.65 -6.78 21.00
C THR A 318 5.89 -5.48 21.19
N TYR A 319 4.78 -5.30 20.45
CA TYR A 319 4.13 -4.01 20.30
C TYR A 319 2.79 -3.88 21.01
N ALA A 320 2.04 -4.96 21.26
CA ALA A 320 0.78 -4.83 21.99
C ALA A 320 0.99 -4.37 23.45
N LEU A 321 -0.02 -3.70 24.00
CA LEU A 321 -0.10 -3.24 25.40
C LEU A 321 -1.11 -4.06 26.20
#